data_AF-A0A899FNX4-F1
#
_entry.id   AF-A0A899FNX4-F1
#
_cell.length_a   1.000
_cell.length_b   1.000
_cell.length_c   1.000
_cell.angle_alpha   90.00
_cell.angle_beta   90.00
_cell.angle_gamma   90.00
#
_symmetry.space_group_name_H-M   'P 1'
#
loop_
_entity.id
_entity.type
_entity.pdbx_description
1 polymer ?
#
loop_
_entity_poly.entity_id
_entity_poly.type
_entity_poly.pdbx_seq_one_letter_code
_entity_poly.pdbx_strand_id
1 'polypeptide(L)'
;MSNFPSLEEFNSGVCCTISGKNENESQIPDETFIKPSPLRDINAQTEKTSYIVSEDSNESVFLEKWRQEREANIQKQEEENRLKKENKIENAKKAIDDFFENYNRKKKEKIRNNREKQEEFLLNRDKQISGMLWERVAKLLNLSETSTGLEDSNMSKFKELLLSLQKDPDAPGANEI
;
A
#
# COMPACT_ATOMS: atom_id res chain seq x y z
N MET A 1 -7.84 26.89 -10.19
CA MET A 1 -8.92 25.90 -10.36
C MET A 1 -8.35 24.54 -9.99
N SER A 2 -8.73 24.08 -8.81
CA SER A 2 -8.29 22.83 -8.18
C SER A 2 -8.93 21.63 -8.89
N ASN A 3 -8.13 20.91 -9.69
CA ASN A 3 -8.53 19.61 -10.22
C ASN A 3 -8.42 18.56 -9.10
N PHE A 4 -9.45 18.51 -8.27
CA PHE A 4 -9.71 17.40 -7.37
C PHE A 4 -10.23 16.24 -8.24
N PRO A 5 -9.63 15.03 -8.20
CA PRO A 5 -10.14 13.91 -8.97
C PRO A 5 -11.51 13.48 -8.44
N SER A 6 -12.46 13.27 -9.36
CA SER A 6 -13.82 12.80 -9.07
C SER A 6 -13.80 11.41 -8.43
N LEU A 7 -14.73 11.17 -7.49
CA LEU A 7 -14.89 9.91 -6.74
C LEU A 7 -15.26 8.70 -7.62
N GLU A 8 -15.49 8.90 -8.91
CA GLU A 8 -15.91 7.84 -9.85
C GLU A 8 -14.74 6.97 -10.36
N GLU A 9 -13.48 7.34 -10.12
CA GLU A 9 -12.31 6.52 -10.50
C GLU A 9 -11.89 5.49 -9.43
N PHE A 10 -12.57 5.43 -8.28
CA PHE A 10 -12.24 4.50 -7.19
C PHE A 10 -12.80 3.07 -7.37
N ASN A 11 -13.59 2.81 -8.42
CA ASN A 11 -14.26 1.53 -8.65
C ASN A 11 -13.67 0.69 -9.79
N SER A 12 -12.34 0.71 -9.96
CA SER A 12 -11.71 -0.37 -10.72
C SER A 12 -10.38 -0.80 -10.10
N GLY A 13 -10.40 -2.00 -9.51
CA GLY A 13 -9.23 -2.87 -9.50
C GLY A 13 -8.39 -2.89 -8.21
N VAL A 14 -8.56 -4.01 -7.49
CA VAL A 14 -7.54 -4.67 -6.66
C VAL A 14 -7.40 -4.15 -5.24
N CYS A 15 -8.28 -4.65 -4.35
CA CYS A 15 -8.01 -4.75 -2.93
C CYS A 15 -6.84 -5.74 -2.72
N CYS A 16 -5.70 -5.25 -2.25
CA CYS A 16 -4.57 -6.08 -1.86
C CYS A 16 -4.91 -6.88 -0.60
N THR A 17 -4.91 -8.20 -0.71
CA THR A 17 -4.86 -9.13 0.42
C THR A 17 -3.45 -9.08 1.02
N ILE A 18 -3.33 -8.52 2.23
CA ILE A 18 -2.09 -8.64 3.01
C ILE A 18 -2.17 -9.97 3.77
N SER A 19 -1.53 -10.99 3.18
CA SER A 19 -1.05 -12.17 3.89
C SER A 19 0.37 -11.87 4.37
N GLY A 20 0.60 -11.93 5.69
CA GLY A 20 1.92 -11.69 6.28
C GLY A 20 1.87 -11.67 7.80
N LYS A 21 2.32 -12.78 8.39
CA LYS A 21 2.38 -13.06 9.83
C LYS A 21 3.41 -12.17 10.52
N ASN A 22 2.99 -11.48 11.57
CA ASN A 22 3.88 -10.96 12.60
C ASN A 22 3.39 -11.52 13.95
N GLU A 23 4.05 -12.58 14.41
CA GLU A 23 3.89 -13.14 15.74
C GLU A 23 4.49 -12.16 16.75
N ASN A 24 3.63 -11.38 17.41
CA ASN A 24 3.90 -10.84 18.73
C ASN A 24 2.77 -11.35 19.62
N GLU A 25 2.96 -12.58 20.07
CA GLU A 25 2.08 -13.28 21.01
C GLU A 25 2.26 -12.66 22.40
N SER A 26 1.42 -11.68 22.72
CA SER A 26 1.02 -11.44 24.09
C SER A 26 -0.49 -11.61 24.13
N GLN A 27 -0.89 -12.86 24.37
CA GLN A 27 -2.25 -13.27 24.66
C GLN A 27 -2.79 -12.39 25.80
N ILE A 28 -3.62 -11.41 25.44
CA ILE A 28 -4.56 -10.83 26.40
C ILE A 28 -5.68 -11.87 26.50
N PRO A 29 -5.95 -12.48 27.66
CA PRO A 29 -7.07 -13.40 27.76
C PRO A 29 -8.34 -12.67 27.35
N ASP A 30 -9.15 -13.32 26.51
CA ASP A 30 -10.50 -12.89 26.17
C ASP A 30 -11.30 -12.78 27.48
N GLU A 31 -11.26 -11.61 28.10
CA GLU A 31 -12.27 -11.22 29.07
C GLU A 31 -13.56 -11.07 28.28
N THR A 32 -14.37 -12.11 28.40
CA THR A 32 -15.79 -12.17 28.06
C THR A 32 -16.39 -10.79 27.90
N PHE A 33 -16.79 -10.46 26.67
CA PHE A 33 -17.64 -9.32 26.39
C PHE A 33 -18.93 -9.50 27.20
N ILE A 34 -18.97 -8.92 28.40
CA ILE A 34 -20.21 -8.78 29.17
C ILE A 34 -21.09 -7.92 28.29
N LYS A 35 -22.06 -8.56 27.63
CA LYS A 35 -23.09 -7.89 26.86
C LYS A 35 -23.61 -6.74 27.73
N PRO A 36 -23.66 -5.49 27.23
CA PRO A 36 -24.24 -4.41 28.03
C PRO A 36 -25.66 -4.85 28.40
N SER A 37 -25.90 -5.02 29.69
CA SER A 37 -27.25 -5.26 30.21
C SER A 37 -28.16 -4.19 29.61
N PRO A 38 -29.33 -4.55 29.06
CA PRO A 38 -30.20 -3.57 28.45
C PRO A 38 -30.56 -2.54 29.52
N LEU A 39 -30.21 -1.28 29.28
CA LEU A 39 -30.66 -0.18 30.11
C LEU A 39 -32.18 -0.19 30.04
N ARG A 40 -32.82 -0.41 31.19
CA ARG A 40 -34.25 -0.15 31.31
C ARG A 40 -34.41 1.35 31.16
N ASP A 41 -35.21 1.78 30.19
CA ASP A 41 -35.71 3.15 30.11
C ASP A 41 -36.63 3.37 31.31
N ILE A 42 -36.04 3.72 32.45
CA ILE A 42 -36.77 4.29 33.56
C ILE A 42 -36.97 5.75 33.17
N ASN A 43 -38.18 6.08 32.73
CA ASN A 43 -38.71 7.42 32.89
C ASN A 43 -38.78 7.70 34.39
N ALA A 44 -37.63 8.00 35.00
CA ALA A 44 -37.50 8.32 36.40
C ALA A 44 -37.47 9.83 36.49
N GLN A 45 -38.56 10.38 37.05
CA GLN A 45 -38.51 11.67 37.71
C GLN A 45 -37.21 11.74 38.53
N THR A 46 -36.46 12.81 38.33
CA THR A 46 -35.30 13.19 39.14
C THR A 46 -35.76 13.50 40.56
N GLU A 47 -36.16 12.48 41.31
CA GLU A 47 -36.25 12.55 42.75
C GLU A 47 -34.81 12.60 43.27
N LYS A 48 -34.39 13.84 43.55
CA LYS A 48 -33.14 14.18 44.21
C LYS A 48 -33.19 13.56 45.60
N THR A 49 -32.81 12.29 45.72
CA THR A 49 -32.56 11.65 47.02
C THR A 49 -31.30 12.27 47.59
N SER A 50 -31.46 13.43 48.22
CA SER A 50 -30.45 13.99 49.10
C SER A 50 -30.34 13.06 50.29
N TYR A 51 -29.40 12.12 50.21
CA TYR A 51 -28.90 11.45 51.41
C TYR A 51 -28.35 12.55 52.32
N ILE A 52 -29.06 12.79 53.42
CA ILE A 52 -28.55 13.61 54.51
C ILE A 52 -27.44 12.78 55.14
N VAL A 53 -26.20 13.10 54.77
CA VAL A 53 -24.99 12.62 55.45
C VAL A 53 -25.00 13.27 56.83
N SER A 54 -25.16 12.47 57.87
CA SER A 54 -24.96 12.90 59.25
C SER A 54 -23.55 13.47 59.39
N GLU A 55 -23.42 14.67 59.94
CA GLU A 55 -22.15 15.38 60.13
C GLU A 55 -21.30 14.72 61.24
N ASP A 56 -20.72 13.56 60.95
CA ASP A 56 -19.56 13.09 61.70
C ASP A 56 -18.32 13.81 61.15
N SER A 57 -17.91 14.88 61.84
CA SER A 57 -16.83 15.80 61.46
C SER A 57 -15.50 15.11 61.09
N ASN A 58 -15.27 13.86 61.51
CA ASN A 58 -14.08 13.07 61.17
C ASN A 58 -14.21 12.30 59.84
N GLU A 59 -15.40 11.87 59.44
CA GLU A 59 -15.62 11.19 58.14
C GLU A 59 -15.47 12.17 56.98
N SER A 60 -15.85 13.44 57.20
CA SER A 60 -15.73 14.51 56.20
C SER A 60 -14.29 14.70 55.70
N VAL A 61 -13.30 14.66 56.59
CA VAL A 61 -11.88 14.87 56.25
C VAL A 61 -11.32 13.73 55.39
N PHE A 62 -11.71 12.49 55.66
CA PHE A 62 -11.29 11.35 54.83
C PHE A 62 -11.91 11.42 53.43
N LEU A 63 -13.20 11.75 53.35
CA LEU A 63 -13.89 11.94 52.07
C LEU A 63 -13.34 13.12 51.28
N GLU A 64 -12.92 14.19 51.95
CA GLU A 64 -12.29 15.33 51.31
C GLU A 64 -10.91 15.00 50.74
N LYS A 65 -10.05 14.31 51.52
CA LYS A 65 -8.77 13.78 51.03
C LYS A 65 -8.94 12.84 49.85
N TRP A 66 -9.92 11.93 49.93
CA TRP A 66 -10.21 11.01 48.84
C TRP A 66 -10.68 11.73 47.56
N ARG A 67 -11.53 12.75 47.70
CA ARG A 67 -11.93 13.60 46.56
C ARG A 67 -10.72 14.30 45.94
N GLN A 68 -9.83 14.85 46.76
CA GLN A 68 -8.61 15.51 46.29
C GLN A 68 -7.67 14.54 45.55
N GLU A 69 -7.43 13.35 46.10
CA GLU A 69 -6.61 12.31 45.45
C GLU A 69 -7.22 11.81 44.14
N ARG A 70 -8.54 11.62 44.12
CA ARG A 70 -9.28 11.20 42.93
C ARG A 70 -9.20 12.26 41.83
N GLU A 71 -9.47 13.51 42.17
CA GLU A 71 -9.41 14.63 41.24
C GLU A 71 -7.98 14.77 40.66
N ALA A 72 -6.95 14.68 41.51
CA ALA A 72 -5.57 14.69 41.06
C ALA A 72 -5.24 13.54 40.09
N ASN A 73 -5.76 12.33 40.35
CA ASN A 73 -5.56 11.18 39.46
C ASN A 73 -6.29 11.37 38.12
N ILE A 74 -7.54 11.85 38.15
CA ILE A 74 -8.32 12.17 36.94
C ILE A 74 -7.56 13.21 36.10
N GLN A 75 -7.08 14.29 36.71
CA GLN A 75 -6.33 15.33 36.01
C GLN A 75 -5.05 14.79 35.36
N LYS A 76 -4.29 13.95 36.07
CA LYS A 76 -3.11 13.28 35.50
C LYS A 76 -3.48 12.41 34.30
N GLN A 77 -4.54 11.61 34.42
CA GLN A 77 -4.98 10.74 33.33
C GLN A 77 -5.51 11.56 32.13
N GLU A 78 -6.20 12.67 32.37
CA GLU A 78 -6.64 13.60 31.34
C GLU A 78 -5.47 14.23 30.59
N GLU A 79 -4.42 14.64 31.30
CA GLU A 79 -3.19 15.16 30.69
C GLU A 79 -2.48 14.11 29.82
N GLU A 80 -2.32 12.89 30.34
CA GLU A 80 -1.75 11.77 29.58
C GLU A 80 -2.60 11.44 28.34
N ASN A 81 -3.93 11.46 28.47
CA ASN A 81 -4.84 11.20 27.37
C ASN A 81 -4.82 12.32 26.33
N ARG A 82 -4.68 13.57 26.74
CA ARG A 82 -4.52 14.73 25.85
C ARG A 82 -3.23 14.58 25.04
N LEU A 83 -2.11 14.30 25.70
CA LEU A 83 -0.81 14.10 25.04
C LEU A 83 -0.82 12.91 24.08
N LYS A 84 -1.47 11.79 24.45
CA LYS A 84 -1.66 10.64 23.55
C LYS A 84 -2.49 11.01 22.31
N LYS A 85 -3.52 11.84 22.46
CA LYS A 85 -4.34 12.31 21.32
C LYS A 85 -3.52 13.21 20.40
N GLU A 86 -2.76 14.14 20.96
CA GLU A 86 -1.88 15.03 20.19
C GLU A 86 -0.83 14.24 19.41
N ASN A 87 -0.11 13.32 20.06
CA ASN A 87 0.86 12.44 19.41
C ASN A 87 0.23 11.61 18.28
N LYS A 88 -1.00 11.12 18.46
CA LYS A 88 -1.72 10.39 17.39
C LYS A 88 -2.02 11.29 16.20
N ILE A 89 -2.42 12.54 16.44
CA ILE A 89 -2.68 13.52 15.38
C ILE A 89 -1.37 13.87 14.65
N GLU A 90 -0.28 14.11 15.37
CA GLU A 90 1.02 14.40 14.77
C GLU A 90 1.56 13.22 13.96
N ASN A 91 1.48 12.01 14.50
CA ASN A 91 1.86 10.80 13.77
C ASN A 91 1.02 10.60 12.52
N ALA A 92 -0.29 10.86 12.58
CA ALA A 92 -1.16 10.79 11.41
C ALA A 92 -0.78 11.83 10.35
N LYS A 93 -0.48 13.08 10.75
CA LYS A 93 0.00 14.12 9.83
C LYS A 93 1.31 13.71 9.16
N LYS A 94 2.28 13.25 9.94
CA LYS A 94 3.57 12.78 9.41
C LYS A 94 3.40 11.60 8.46
N ALA A 95 2.52 10.64 8.79
CA ALA A 95 2.25 9.50 7.92
C ALA A 95 1.65 9.94 6.56
N ILE A 96 0.85 11.00 6.53
CA ILE A 96 0.33 11.59 5.30
C ILE A 96 1.47 12.19 4.47
N ASP A 97 2.35 12.98 5.09
CA ASP A 97 3.49 13.60 4.40
C ASP A 97 4.46 12.54 3.85
N ASP A 98 4.82 11.55 4.67
CA ASP A 98 5.68 10.42 4.30
C ASP A 98 5.08 9.61 3.13
N PHE A 99 3.76 9.44 3.09
CA PHE A 99 3.08 8.77 1.99
C PHE A 99 3.24 9.52 0.67
N PHE A 100 3.00 10.84 0.68
CA PHE A 100 3.09 11.64 -0.53
C PHE A 100 4.53 11.80 -1.02
N GLU A 101 5.50 11.94 -0.12
CA GLU A 101 6.91 11.95 -0.49
C GLU A 101 7.30 10.64 -1.17
N ASN A 102 6.97 9.50 -0.55
CA ASN A 102 7.27 8.18 -1.10
C ASN A 102 6.54 7.91 -2.42
N TYR A 103 5.26 8.30 -2.53
CA TYR A 103 4.51 8.18 -3.77
C TYR A 103 5.13 9.01 -4.89
N ASN A 104 5.45 10.27 -4.62
CA ASN A 104 6.06 11.16 -5.59
C ASN A 104 7.44 10.67 -6.03
N ARG A 105 8.25 10.16 -5.09
CA ARG A 105 9.54 9.52 -5.39
C ARG A 105 9.35 8.32 -6.32
N LYS A 106 8.46 7.38 -5.97
CA LYS A 106 8.15 6.21 -6.81
C LYS A 106 7.60 6.60 -8.18
N LYS A 107 6.75 7.63 -8.25
CA LYS A 107 6.21 8.14 -9.52
C LYS A 107 7.31 8.72 -10.41
N LYS A 108 8.19 9.55 -9.85
CA LYS A 108 9.35 10.11 -10.56
C LYS A 108 10.28 9.01 -11.05
N GLU A 109 10.56 8.02 -10.21
CA GLU A 109 11.38 6.86 -10.57
C GLU A 109 10.75 6.03 -11.70
N LYS A 110 9.44 5.72 -11.63
CA LYS A 110 8.73 5.03 -12.71
C LYS A 110 8.77 5.81 -14.03
N ILE A 111 8.55 7.13 -13.98
CA ILE A 111 8.63 7.98 -15.17
C ILE A 111 10.04 7.96 -15.74
N ARG A 112 11.07 8.08 -14.90
CA ARG A 112 12.47 8.02 -15.33
C ARG A 112 12.79 6.67 -15.96
N ASN A 113 12.47 5.57 -15.29
CA ASN A 113 12.73 4.22 -15.80
C ASN A 113 11.98 3.96 -17.13
N ASN A 114 10.76 4.49 -17.30
CA ASN A 114 10.04 4.38 -18.56
C ASN A 114 10.69 5.19 -19.68
N ARG A 115 11.23 6.39 -19.37
CA ARG A 115 11.99 7.20 -20.33
C ARG A 115 13.30 6.51 -20.73
N GLU A 116 14.05 5.99 -19.76
CA GLU A 116 15.28 5.23 -20.02
C GLU A 116 15.00 3.99 -20.88
N LYS A 117 13.94 3.22 -20.58
CA LYS A 117 13.52 2.09 -21.40
C LYS A 117 13.08 2.50 -22.80
N GLN A 118 12.42 3.65 -22.94
CA GLN A 118 12.05 4.17 -24.24
C GLN A 118 13.28 4.55 -25.06
N GLU A 119 14.26 5.24 -24.44
CA GLU A 119 15.52 5.60 -25.08
C GLU A 119 16.31 4.35 -25.47
N GLU A 120 16.41 3.35 -24.59
CA GLU A 120 17.02 2.06 -24.88
C GLU A 120 16.31 1.33 -26.04
N PHE A 121 14.98 1.32 -26.04
CA PHE A 121 14.18 0.73 -27.11
C PHE A 121 14.42 1.43 -28.45
N LEU A 122 14.47 2.77 -28.45
CA LEU A 122 14.77 3.56 -29.65
C LEU A 122 16.18 3.28 -30.17
N LEU A 123 17.18 3.25 -29.29
CA LEU A 123 18.56 2.90 -29.63
C LEU A 123 18.68 1.48 -30.19
N ASN A 124 18.02 0.50 -29.57
CA ASN A 124 18.00 -0.87 -30.06
C ASN A 124 17.29 -0.97 -31.41
N ARG A 125 16.17 -0.25 -31.60
CA ARG A 125 15.48 -0.16 -32.89
C ARG A 125 16.37 0.44 -33.97
N ASP A 126 17.06 1.55 -33.69
CA ASP A 126 17.94 2.22 -34.66
C ASP A 126 19.16 1.35 -35.01
N LYS A 127 19.76 0.67 -34.02
CA LYS A 127 20.81 -0.34 -34.26
C LYS A 127 20.30 -1.51 -35.10
N GLN A 128 19.05 -1.96 -34.89
CA GLN A 128 18.43 -3.04 -35.66
C GLN A 128 18.03 -2.63 -37.09
N ILE A 129 17.83 -1.33 -37.35
CA ILE A 129 17.57 -0.82 -38.71
C ILE A 129 18.84 -0.85 -39.55
N SER A 130 20.01 -0.65 -38.94
CA SER A 130 21.30 -0.49 -39.63
C SER A 130 21.98 -1.82 -40.06
N GLY A 131 21.23 -2.92 -40.26
CA GLY A 131 21.78 -4.24 -40.58
C GLY A 131 21.05 -4.96 -41.72
N MET A 132 21.57 -6.13 -42.11
CA MET A 132 21.04 -6.96 -43.20
C MET A 132 19.60 -7.40 -42.90
N LEU A 133 18.68 -7.32 -43.88
CA LEU A 133 17.24 -7.59 -43.68
C LEU A 133 16.98 -8.96 -43.01
N TRP A 134 17.76 -9.98 -43.37
CA TRP A 134 17.64 -11.33 -42.80
C TRP A 134 18.12 -11.42 -41.34
N GLU A 135 19.14 -10.65 -40.95
CA GLU A 135 19.58 -10.56 -39.55
C GLU A 135 18.49 -9.95 -38.66
N ARG A 136 17.75 -8.97 -39.20
CA ARG A 136 16.61 -8.36 -38.53
C ARG A 136 15.44 -9.33 -38.36
N VAL A 137 15.10 -10.07 -39.41
CA VAL A 137 14.05 -11.09 -39.40
C VAL A 137 14.38 -12.19 -38.38
N ALA A 138 15.62 -12.69 -38.37
CA ALA A 138 16.07 -13.71 -37.42
C ALA A 138 16.00 -13.24 -35.96
N LYS A 139 16.34 -11.97 -35.68
CA LYS A 139 16.22 -11.35 -34.35
C LYS A 139 14.76 -11.17 -33.93
N LEU A 140 13.87 -10.71 -34.81
CA LEU A 140 12.43 -10.54 -34.50
C LEU A 140 11.72 -11.87 -34.23
N LEU A 141 12.14 -12.92 -34.93
CA LEU A 141 11.62 -14.28 -34.75
C LEU A 141 12.25 -15.00 -33.54
N ASN A 142 13.11 -14.32 -32.76
CA ASN A 142 13.79 -14.84 -31.56
C ASN A 142 14.21 -16.31 -31.71
N LEU A 143 14.90 -16.63 -32.82
CA LEU A 143 15.27 -18.00 -33.17
C LEU A 143 16.20 -18.68 -32.15
N SER A 144 16.68 -17.95 -31.13
CA SER A 144 17.49 -18.45 -30.00
C SER A 144 16.68 -19.06 -28.85
N GLU A 145 15.39 -18.72 -28.72
CA GLU A 145 14.55 -19.26 -27.64
C GLU A 145 13.83 -20.52 -28.13
N THR A 146 14.33 -21.68 -27.72
CA THR A 146 13.77 -23.02 -28.02
C THR A 146 12.41 -23.28 -27.35
N SER A 147 11.67 -22.26 -26.90
CA SER A 147 10.60 -22.39 -25.89
C SER A 147 9.22 -21.86 -26.31
N THR A 148 8.94 -21.73 -27.60
CA THR A 148 7.55 -21.68 -28.09
C THR A 148 7.28 -22.99 -28.78
N GLY A 149 6.24 -23.74 -28.39
CA GLY A 149 5.89 -25.12 -28.80
C GLY A 149 5.66 -25.34 -30.31
N LEU A 150 6.66 -24.98 -31.11
CA LEU A 150 6.84 -25.12 -32.54
C LEU A 150 7.95 -26.16 -32.78
N GLU A 151 7.98 -27.21 -31.95
CA GLU A 151 8.80 -28.41 -32.15
C GLU A 151 8.12 -29.36 -33.16
N ASP A 152 7.06 -28.90 -33.82
CA ASP A 152 6.52 -29.56 -34.99
C ASP A 152 7.55 -29.44 -36.13
N SER A 153 8.10 -30.58 -36.54
CA SER A 153 9.04 -30.87 -37.65
C SER A 153 9.00 -29.92 -38.86
N ASN A 154 7.86 -29.28 -39.14
CA ASN A 154 7.62 -28.40 -40.28
C ASN A 154 8.32 -27.03 -40.18
N MET A 155 8.65 -26.52 -38.98
CA MET A 155 9.34 -25.23 -38.84
C MET A 155 10.86 -25.34 -38.77
N SER A 156 11.43 -26.52 -38.52
CA SER A 156 12.89 -26.70 -38.39
C SER A 156 13.64 -26.34 -39.68
N LYS A 157 13.14 -26.77 -40.84
CA LYS A 157 13.72 -26.41 -42.15
C LYS A 157 13.62 -24.91 -42.44
N PHE A 158 12.55 -24.26 -41.98
CA PHE A 158 12.37 -22.82 -42.12
C PHE A 158 13.35 -22.05 -41.23
N LYS A 159 13.57 -22.52 -39.99
CA LYS A 159 14.60 -21.97 -39.10
C LYS A 159 16.01 -22.13 -39.69
N GLU A 160 16.32 -23.30 -40.24
CA GLU A 160 17.61 -23.55 -40.94
C GLU A 160 17.78 -22.62 -42.14
N LEU A 161 16.75 -22.46 -42.98
CA LEU A 161 16.78 -21.55 -44.13
C LEU A 161 17.04 -20.09 -43.70
N LEU A 162 16.35 -19.62 -42.65
CA LEU A 162 16.55 -18.26 -42.12
C LEU A 162 17.97 -18.07 -41.55
N LEU A 163 18.53 -19.09 -40.89
CA LEU A 163 19.90 -19.05 -40.38
C LEU A 163 20.96 -19.09 -41.51
N SER A 164 20.67 -19.76 -42.64
CA SER A 164 21.50 -19.70 -43.86
C SER A 164 21.48 -18.30 -44.44
N LEU A 165 20.28 -17.77 -44.73
CA LEU A 165 20.09 -16.44 -45.31
C LEU A 165 20.66 -15.31 -44.43
N GLN A 166 20.73 -15.51 -43.12
CA GLN A 166 21.38 -14.57 -42.20
C GLN A 166 22.91 -14.50 -42.40
N LYS A 167 23.55 -15.62 -42.76
CA LYS A 167 25.01 -15.71 -42.92
C LYS A 167 25.48 -15.39 -44.35
N ASP A 168 24.59 -15.53 -45.33
CA ASP A 168 24.90 -15.36 -46.74
C ASP A 168 24.92 -13.86 -47.14
N PRO A 169 26.05 -13.30 -47.59
CA PRO A 169 26.16 -11.88 -47.94
C PRO A 169 25.47 -11.53 -49.28
N ASP A 170 25.27 -12.51 -50.16
CA ASP A 170 24.58 -12.34 -51.46
C ASP A 170 23.08 -12.68 -51.39
N ALA A 171 22.53 -12.80 -50.17
CA ALA A 171 21.12 -13.10 -50.00
C ALA A 171 20.24 -12.00 -50.64
N PRO A 172 19.09 -12.35 -51.23
CA PRO A 172 18.19 -11.37 -51.81
C PRO A 172 17.74 -10.36 -50.74
N GLY A 173 17.89 -9.07 -51.02
CA GLY A 173 17.63 -7.98 -50.07
C GLY A 173 18.77 -7.66 -49.09
N ALA A 174 19.93 -8.33 -49.19
CA ALA A 174 21.15 -7.92 -48.47
C ALA A 174 21.83 -6.70 -49.11
N ASN A 175 21.68 -6.52 -50.43
CA ASN A 175 22.47 -5.59 -51.24
C ASN A 175 21.69 -4.36 -51.73
N GLU A 176 20.38 -4.25 -51.45
CA GLU A 176 19.49 -3.26 -52.07
C GLU A 176 19.04 -2.09 -51.16
N ILE A 177 19.72 -1.82 -50.04
CA ILE A 177 19.44 -0.66 -49.18
C ILE A 177 20.74 0.01 -48.74
#